data_AF-A0A847W1H4-F1
#
_entry.id   AF-A0A847W1H4-F1
#
_cell.length_a   1.000
_cell.length_b   1.000
_cell.length_c   1.000
_cell.angle_alpha   90.00
_cell.angle_beta   90.00
_cell.angle_gamma   90.00
#
_symmetry.space_group_name_H-M   'P 1'
#
loop_
_entity.id
_entity.type
_entity.pdbx_description
1 polymer ?
#
loop_
_entity_poly.entity_id
_entity_poly.type
_entity_poly.pdbx_seq_one_letter_code
_entity_poly.pdbx_strand_id
1 'polypeptide(L)'
;MKEVPFDKIRIADICERCDMNRKSFYYHFKDKYDLLNWIFDTEFISFAKNLSQAEEPDEHVDALQNICNYFYENRDFYRKALQTEGQNSFPEHFREYVLPIMKLRIESLFGDSDDEFALNFFTDAAVGTTERWLLDKDCMPPDEFLGKLIKIVRQGAEALHNELNKED
;
A
#
# COMPACT_ATOMS: atom_id res chain seq x y z
N MET A 1 -19.00 -0.84 3.73
CA MET A 1 -18.11 -1.15 4.88
C MET A 1 -18.23 -0.18 6.07
N LYS A 2 -18.88 0.99 5.96
CA LYS A 2 -19.17 1.85 7.13
C LYS A 2 -20.24 1.24 8.04
N GLU A 3 -21.36 0.80 7.46
CA GLU A 3 -22.52 0.25 8.19
C GLU A 3 -22.47 -1.26 8.39
N VAL A 4 -22.01 -2.00 7.37
CA VAL A 4 -22.03 -3.47 7.34
C VAL A 4 -20.59 -4.00 7.22
N PRO A 5 -20.19 -4.98 8.05
CA PRO A 5 -18.93 -5.71 7.92
C PRO A 5 -18.75 -6.33 6.53
N PHE A 6 -17.52 -6.36 6.01
CA PHE A 6 -17.26 -6.73 4.61
C PHE A 6 -17.74 -8.16 4.28
N ASP A 7 -17.50 -9.12 5.17
CA ASP A 7 -17.96 -10.51 5.09
C ASP A 7 -19.49 -10.62 4.89
N LYS A 8 -20.26 -9.72 5.53
CA LYS A 8 -21.73 -9.69 5.46
C LYS A 8 -22.30 -8.93 4.28
N ILE A 9 -21.52 -8.11 3.58
CA ILE A 9 -21.97 -7.41 2.38
C ILE A 9 -22.27 -8.43 1.28
N ARG A 10 -23.49 -8.40 0.74
CA ARG A 10 -23.90 -9.21 -0.41
C ARG A 10 -23.91 -8.35 -1.67
N ILE A 11 -23.63 -8.98 -2.81
CA ILE A 11 -23.71 -8.34 -4.13
C ILE A 11 -25.12 -7.79 -4.38
N ALA A 12 -26.15 -8.45 -3.85
CA ALA A 12 -27.53 -7.97 -3.90
C ALA A 12 -27.69 -6.59 -3.24
N ASP A 13 -27.10 -6.40 -2.06
CA ASP A 13 -27.19 -5.17 -1.29
C ASP A 13 -26.46 -4.02 -2.02
N ILE A 14 -25.32 -4.33 -2.65
CA ILE A 14 -24.58 -3.38 -3.50
C ILE A 14 -25.45 -2.97 -4.69
N CYS A 15 -26.01 -3.96 -5.40
CA CYS A 15 -26.85 -3.71 -6.57
C CYS A 15 -28.08 -2.85 -6.24
N GLU A 16 -28.77 -3.16 -5.15
CA GLU A 16 -29.95 -2.42 -4.68
C GLU A 16 -29.61 -0.97 -4.33
N ARG A 17 -28.52 -0.74 -3.58
CA ARG A 17 -28.10 0.61 -3.21
C ARG A 17 -27.64 1.46 -4.39
N CYS A 18 -27.15 0.83 -5.46
CA CYS A 18 -26.67 1.50 -6.66
C CYS A 18 -27.71 1.56 -7.78
N ASP A 19 -28.96 1.14 -7.54
CA ASP A 19 -30.02 1.04 -8.55
C ASP A 19 -29.55 0.31 -9.83
N MET A 20 -28.84 -0.81 -9.65
CA MET A 20 -28.32 -1.63 -10.74
C MET A 20 -28.78 -3.08 -10.62
N ASN A 21 -28.81 -3.78 -11.75
CA ASN A 21 -29.10 -5.21 -11.75
C ASN A 21 -27.82 -6.04 -11.53
N ARG A 22 -27.96 -7.27 -11.02
CA ARG A 22 -26.82 -8.17 -10.76
C ARG A 22 -26.02 -8.52 -12.02
N LYS A 23 -26.63 -8.59 -13.20
CA LYS A 23 -25.92 -8.88 -14.45
C LYS A 23 -24.94 -7.75 -14.77
N SER A 24 -25.32 -6.50 -14.53
CA SER A 24 -24.44 -5.34 -14.68
C SER A 24 -23.26 -5.39 -13.70
N PHE A 25 -23.49 -5.79 -12.45
CA PHE A 25 -22.38 -6.01 -11.51
C PHE A 25 -21.41 -7.08 -12.03
N TYR A 26 -21.91 -8.26 -12.37
CA TYR A 26 -21.08 -9.38 -12.83
C TYR A 26 -20.45 -9.18 -14.20
N TYR A 27 -20.91 -8.18 -14.96
CA TYR A 27 -20.23 -7.75 -16.19
C TYR A 27 -18.89 -7.06 -15.88
N HIS A 28 -18.79 -6.37 -14.74
CA HIS A 28 -17.60 -5.63 -14.34
C HIS A 28 -16.74 -6.35 -13.30
N PHE A 29 -17.36 -7.08 -12.36
CA PHE A 29 -16.69 -7.65 -11.21
C PHE A 29 -17.09 -9.11 -10.96
N LYS A 30 -16.11 -9.98 -10.72
CA LYS A 30 -16.35 -11.39 -10.39
C LYS A 30 -17.07 -11.55 -9.06
N ASP A 31 -16.67 -10.75 -8.07
CA ASP A 31 -17.24 -10.74 -6.72
C ASP A 31 -16.94 -9.40 -6.01
N LYS A 32 -17.21 -9.34 -4.70
CA LYS A 32 -16.97 -8.15 -3.88
C LYS A 32 -15.49 -7.89 -3.54
N TYR A 33 -14.63 -8.91 -3.62
CA TYR A 33 -13.18 -8.75 -3.45
C TYR A 33 -12.58 -8.14 -4.71
N ASP A 34 -12.99 -8.60 -5.89
CA ASP A 34 -12.61 -8.02 -7.18
C ASP A 34 -12.99 -6.53 -7.26
N LEU A 35 -14.20 -6.16 -6.81
CA LEU A 35 -14.59 -4.75 -6.68
C LEU A 35 -13.70 -3.97 -5.68
N LEU A 36 -13.38 -4.56 -4.52
CA LEU A 36 -12.55 -3.91 -3.50
C LEU A 36 -11.14 -3.62 -4.04
N ASN A 37 -10.55 -4.59 -4.72
CA ASN A 37 -9.25 -4.46 -5.35
C ASN A 37 -9.30 -3.44 -6.50
N TRP A 38 -10.35 -3.45 -7.32
CA TRP A 38 -10.52 -2.46 -8.39
C TRP A 38 -10.63 -1.01 -7.89
N ILE A 39 -11.33 -0.78 -6.75
CA ILE A 39 -11.38 0.54 -6.11
C ILE A 39 -9.97 1.01 -5.81
N PHE A 40 -9.17 0.17 -5.16
CA PHE A 40 -7.78 0.46 -4.86
C PHE A 40 -6.95 0.74 -6.11
N ASP A 41 -7.04 -0.14 -7.12
CA ASP A 41 -6.28 -0.01 -8.36
C ASP A 41 -6.54 1.34 -9.05
N THR A 42 -7.81 1.70 -9.16
CA THR A 42 -8.24 2.94 -9.83
C THR A 42 -7.68 4.17 -9.12
N GLU A 43 -7.67 4.16 -7.80
CA GLU A 43 -7.18 5.27 -6.97
C GLU A 43 -5.64 5.31 -6.97
N PHE A 44 -5.01 4.13 -6.93
CA PHE A 44 -3.57 3.97 -6.77
C PHE A 44 -2.75 4.16 -8.05
N ILE A 45 -3.36 3.99 -9.24
CA ILE A 45 -2.71 4.28 -10.53
C ILE A 45 -2.10 5.69 -10.56
N SER A 46 -2.80 6.68 -9.99
CA SER A 46 -2.33 8.06 -9.95
C SER A 46 -1.03 8.20 -9.13
N PHE A 47 -0.94 7.49 -8.01
CA PHE A 47 0.23 7.50 -7.14
C PHE A 47 1.41 6.74 -7.73
N ALA A 48 1.15 5.57 -8.32
CA ALA A 48 2.18 4.79 -9.01
C ALA A 48 2.82 5.61 -10.14
N LYS A 49 2.02 6.37 -10.89
CA LYS A 49 2.51 7.29 -11.90
C LYS A 49 3.43 8.36 -11.29
N ASN A 50 2.99 9.04 -10.23
CA ASN A 50 3.80 10.09 -9.58
C ASN A 50 5.13 9.53 -9.05
N LEU A 51 5.12 8.34 -8.43
CA LEU A 51 6.35 7.68 -7.97
C LEU A 51 7.30 7.34 -9.11
N SER A 52 6.76 6.90 -10.26
CA SER A 52 7.59 6.54 -11.43
C SER A 52 8.17 7.74 -12.17
N GLN A 53 7.58 8.93 -11.98
CA GLN A 53 8.00 10.17 -12.63
C GLN A 53 8.87 11.05 -11.74
N ALA A 54 8.99 10.73 -10.45
CA ALA A 54 9.88 11.42 -9.53
C ALA A 54 11.33 11.09 -9.88
N GLU A 55 12.14 12.13 -10.11
CA GLU A 55 13.57 12.01 -10.42
C GLU A 55 14.42 12.49 -9.24
N GLU A 56 13.93 13.49 -8.51
CA GLU A 56 14.63 14.08 -7.39
C GLU A 56 14.18 13.52 -6.03
N PRO A 57 15.05 13.52 -5.00
CA PRO A 57 14.70 13.02 -3.67
C PRO A 57 13.44 13.66 -3.07
N ASP A 58 13.27 14.97 -3.24
CA ASP A 58 12.12 15.70 -2.70
C ASP A 58 10.81 15.30 -3.42
N GLU A 59 10.85 15.06 -4.73
CA GLU A 59 9.70 14.59 -5.50
C GLU A 59 9.26 13.18 -5.08
N HIS A 60 10.22 12.31 -4.75
CA HIS A 60 9.89 10.99 -4.19
C HIS A 60 9.22 11.11 -2.83
N VAL A 61 9.70 12.01 -1.97
CA VAL A 61 9.09 12.25 -0.65
C VAL A 61 7.68 12.81 -0.81
N ASP A 62 7.46 13.76 -1.70
CA ASP A 62 6.14 14.32 -1.99
C ASP A 62 5.17 13.26 -2.55
N ALA A 63 5.64 12.39 -3.44
CA ALA A 63 4.84 11.29 -3.96
C ALA A 63 4.44 10.30 -2.84
N LEU A 64 5.36 9.94 -1.95
CA LEU A 64 5.08 9.11 -0.78
C LEU A 64 4.14 9.80 0.21
N GLN A 65 4.30 11.11 0.40
CA GLN A 65 3.44 11.90 1.27
C GLN A 65 1.99 11.92 0.75
N ASN A 66 1.80 12.06 -0.57
CA ASN A 66 0.49 11.98 -1.19
C ASN A 66 -0.18 10.61 -0.97
N ILE A 67 0.58 9.52 -1.07
CA ILE A 67 0.09 8.17 -0.76
C ILE A 67 -0.32 8.07 0.71
N CYS A 68 0.53 8.56 1.63
CA CYS A 68 0.22 8.54 3.06
C CYS A 68 -1.03 9.36 3.38
N ASN A 69 -1.17 10.57 2.81
CA ASN A 69 -2.35 11.41 2.97
C ASN A 69 -3.61 10.68 2.50
N TYR A 70 -3.55 10.06 1.33
CA TYR A 70 -4.66 9.32 0.76
C TYR A 70 -5.11 8.14 1.63
N PHE A 71 -4.16 7.31 2.08
CA PHE A 71 -4.46 6.22 2.99
C PHE A 71 -5.04 6.71 4.31
N TYR A 72 -4.53 7.82 4.83
CA TYR A 72 -4.99 8.39 6.09
C TYR A 72 -6.40 8.97 5.99
N GLU A 73 -6.71 9.70 4.92
CA GLU A 73 -8.06 10.23 4.63
C GLU A 73 -9.09 9.09 4.53
N ASN A 74 -8.68 7.95 3.96
CA ASN A 74 -9.52 6.77 3.76
C ASN A 74 -9.27 5.65 4.78
N ARG A 75 -8.59 5.93 5.90
CA ARG A 75 -8.06 4.91 6.82
C ARG A 75 -9.12 3.98 7.39
N ASP A 76 -10.35 4.44 7.62
CA ASP A 76 -11.41 3.59 8.15
C ASP A 76 -11.87 2.53 7.14
N PHE A 77 -11.77 2.84 5.85
CA PHE A 77 -12.02 1.88 4.77
C PHE A 77 -10.85 0.90 4.68
N TYR A 78 -9.62 1.40 4.57
CA TYR A 78 -8.44 0.54 4.41
C TYR A 78 -8.14 -0.32 5.62
N ARG A 79 -8.38 0.17 6.85
CA ARG A 79 -8.30 -0.65 8.07
C ARG A 79 -9.19 -1.88 7.99
N LYS A 80 -10.42 -1.72 7.47
CA LYS A 80 -11.36 -2.84 7.30
C LYS A 80 -11.01 -3.70 6.08
N ALA A 81 -10.47 -3.10 5.03
CA ALA A 81 -10.00 -3.83 3.84
C ALA A 81 -8.82 -4.75 4.21
N LEU A 82 -7.86 -4.24 4.99
CA LEU A 82 -6.71 -4.98 5.51
C LEU A 82 -7.09 -6.12 6.48
N GLN A 83 -8.33 -6.15 6.97
CA GLN A 83 -8.88 -7.22 7.80
C GLN A 83 -9.69 -8.24 7.00
N THR A 84 -9.72 -8.11 5.66
CA THR A 84 -10.39 -9.12 4.81
C THR A 84 -9.52 -10.36 4.70
N GLU A 85 -10.17 -11.52 4.73
CA GLU A 85 -9.52 -12.82 4.62
C GLU A 85 -10.08 -13.60 3.43
N GLY A 86 -9.31 -14.58 2.95
CA GLY A 86 -9.66 -15.45 1.83
C GLY A 86 -8.83 -15.16 0.59
N GLN A 87 -9.07 -15.95 -0.47
CA GLN A 87 -8.39 -15.83 -1.74
C GLN A 87 -8.73 -14.50 -2.43
N ASN A 88 -7.71 -13.78 -2.92
CA ASN A 88 -7.83 -12.43 -3.48
C ASN A 88 -8.21 -11.37 -2.44
N SER A 89 -7.84 -11.60 -1.18
CA SER A 89 -8.04 -10.61 -0.13
C SER A 89 -7.25 -9.33 -0.43
N PHE A 90 -7.71 -8.22 0.14
CA PHE A 90 -7.05 -6.94 -0.07
C PHE A 90 -5.58 -6.92 0.42
N PRO A 91 -5.19 -7.55 1.56
CA PRO A 91 -3.78 -7.65 1.93
C PRO A 91 -2.88 -8.33 0.89
N GLU A 92 -3.34 -9.46 0.32
CA GLU A 92 -2.61 -10.16 -0.75
C GLU A 92 -2.42 -9.23 -1.96
N HIS A 93 -3.51 -8.60 -2.39
CA HIS A 93 -3.52 -7.68 -3.52
C HIS A 93 -2.65 -6.43 -3.29
N PHE A 94 -2.67 -5.88 -2.08
CA PHE A 94 -1.83 -4.74 -1.70
C PHE A 94 -0.34 -5.08 -1.83
N ARG A 95 0.08 -6.27 -1.36
CA ARG A 95 1.47 -6.73 -1.53
C ARG A 95 1.84 -6.89 -3.00
N GLU A 96 0.97 -7.48 -3.81
CA GLU A 96 1.18 -7.63 -5.25
C GLU A 96 1.38 -6.28 -5.96
N TYR A 97 0.73 -5.23 -5.48
CA TYR A 97 0.89 -3.86 -5.98
C TYR A 97 2.17 -3.16 -5.51
N VAL A 98 2.59 -3.39 -4.27
CA VAL A 98 3.80 -2.78 -3.70
C VAL A 98 5.08 -3.39 -4.30
N LEU A 99 5.06 -4.69 -4.58
CA LEU A 99 6.21 -5.44 -5.11
C LEU A 99 6.84 -4.82 -6.37
N PRO A 100 6.10 -4.49 -7.46
CA PRO A 100 6.70 -3.88 -8.65
C PRO A 100 7.28 -2.48 -8.38
N ILE A 101 6.70 -1.71 -7.46
CA ILE A 101 7.23 -0.41 -7.05
C ILE A 101 8.57 -0.59 -6.34
N MET A 102 8.64 -1.56 -5.43
CA MET A 102 9.89 -1.91 -4.75
C MET A 102 10.93 -2.45 -5.71
N LYS A 103 10.55 -3.23 -6.72
CA LYS A 103 11.46 -3.69 -7.77
C LYS A 103 12.14 -2.52 -8.48
N LEU A 104 11.36 -1.52 -8.92
CA LEU A 104 11.91 -0.31 -9.55
C LEU A 104 12.84 0.47 -8.61
N ARG A 105 12.47 0.57 -7.33
CA ARG A 105 13.27 1.31 -6.35
C ARG A 105 14.58 0.59 -6.03
N ILE A 106 14.56 -0.73 -5.91
CA ILE A 106 15.75 -1.56 -5.68
C ILE A 106 16.69 -1.48 -6.88
N GLU A 107 16.17 -1.59 -8.11
CA GLU A 107 16.96 -1.40 -9.33
C GLU A 107 17.66 -0.03 -9.31
N SER A 108 16.92 1.03 -8.99
CA SER A 108 17.47 2.39 -8.94
C SER A 108 18.52 2.60 -7.85
N LEU A 109 18.40 1.94 -6.69
CA LEU A 109 19.29 2.14 -5.55
C LEU A 109 20.52 1.22 -5.56
N PHE A 110 20.34 -0.02 -5.98
CA PHE A 110 21.34 -1.08 -5.87
C PHE A 110 21.87 -1.56 -7.23
N GLY A 111 21.18 -1.25 -8.34
CA GLY A 111 21.55 -1.69 -9.69
C GLY A 111 21.30 -3.17 -9.97
N ASP A 112 20.63 -3.87 -9.06
CA ASP A 112 20.23 -5.27 -9.21
C ASP A 112 18.90 -5.52 -8.51
N SER A 113 17.83 -5.65 -9.30
CA SER A 113 16.48 -5.97 -8.81
C SER A 113 16.10 -7.44 -8.96
N ASP A 114 17.04 -8.30 -9.37
CA ASP A 114 16.81 -9.75 -9.50
C ASP A 114 17.21 -10.52 -8.22
N ASP A 115 17.76 -9.83 -7.22
CA ASP A 115 17.86 -10.37 -5.85
C ASP A 115 16.46 -10.49 -5.22
N GLU A 116 15.90 -11.70 -5.31
CA GLU A 116 14.60 -12.06 -4.75
C GLU A 116 14.55 -11.88 -3.21
N PHE A 117 15.67 -12.08 -2.52
CA PHE A 117 15.72 -11.88 -1.07
C PHE A 117 15.58 -10.39 -0.73
N ALA A 118 16.36 -9.54 -1.39
CA ALA A 118 16.27 -8.09 -1.21
C ALA A 118 14.87 -7.58 -1.56
N LEU A 119 14.31 -8.01 -2.70
CA LEU A 119 12.97 -7.63 -3.13
C LEU A 119 11.90 -7.99 -2.10
N ASN A 120 11.90 -9.23 -1.61
CA ASN A 120 10.94 -9.67 -0.61
C ASN A 120 11.15 -8.92 0.72
N PHE A 121 12.40 -8.77 1.18
CA PHE A 121 12.71 -8.07 2.43
C PHE A 121 12.16 -6.64 2.44
N PHE A 122 12.46 -5.86 1.39
CA PHE A 122 12.02 -4.46 1.31
C PHE A 122 10.51 -4.34 1.05
N THR A 123 9.92 -5.25 0.27
CA THR A 123 8.47 -5.30 0.06
C THR A 123 7.73 -5.59 1.36
N ASP A 124 8.16 -6.60 2.09
CA ASP A 124 7.54 -7.00 3.36
C ASP A 124 7.70 -5.90 4.43
N ALA A 125 8.85 -5.21 4.44
CA ALA A 125 9.06 -4.05 5.30
C ALA A 125 8.09 -2.89 4.96
N ALA A 126 7.92 -2.57 3.68
CA ALA A 126 7.01 -1.51 3.23
C ALA A 126 5.54 -1.84 3.52
N VAL A 127 5.10 -3.06 3.15
CA VAL A 127 3.74 -3.55 3.40
C VAL A 127 3.48 -3.62 4.90
N GLY A 128 4.30 -4.34 5.65
CA GLY A 128 4.07 -4.55 7.08
C GLY A 128 4.11 -3.26 7.89
N THR A 129 4.94 -2.28 7.51
CA THR A 129 4.95 -0.98 8.17
C THR A 129 3.67 -0.19 7.89
N THR A 130 3.21 -0.18 6.63
CA THR A 130 1.97 0.50 6.23
C THR A 130 0.74 -0.14 6.87
N GLU A 131 0.67 -1.48 6.86
CA GLU A 131 -0.43 -2.22 7.49
C GLU A 131 -0.52 -1.93 8.98
N ARG A 132 0.61 -2.02 9.72
CA ARG A 132 0.65 -1.71 11.15
C ARG A 132 0.19 -0.29 11.44
N TRP A 133 0.61 0.67 10.61
CA TRP A 133 0.20 2.06 10.75
C TRP A 133 -1.31 2.26 10.56
N LEU A 134 -1.92 1.63 9.55
CA LEU A 134 -3.35 1.77 9.27
C LEU A 134 -4.24 0.96 10.23
N LEU A 135 -3.74 -0.18 10.72
CA LEU A 135 -4.44 -1.02 11.68
C LEU A 135 -4.39 -0.44 13.11
N ASP A 136 -3.45 0.48 13.40
CA ASP A 136 -3.40 1.17 14.68
C ASP A 136 -4.69 1.97 14.94
N LYS A 137 -5.15 1.93 16.19
CA LYS A 137 -6.28 2.73 16.67
C LYS A 137 -5.91 4.21 16.71
N ASP A 138 -4.71 4.51 17.15
CA ASP A 138 -4.13 5.85 17.18
C ASP A 138 -3.24 6.04 15.94
N CYS A 139 -3.84 5.78 14.76
CA CYS A 139 -3.19 5.94 13.47
C CYS A 139 -2.58 7.34 13.37
N MET A 140 -1.26 7.36 13.28
CA MET A 140 -0.44 8.56 13.31
C MET A 140 -0.72 9.45 12.10
N PRO A 141 -0.65 10.79 12.20
CA PRO A 141 -0.76 11.67 11.04
C PRO A 141 0.28 11.33 9.96
N PRO A 142 -0.03 11.51 8.67
CA PRO A 142 0.85 11.17 7.53
C PRO A 142 2.27 11.74 7.66
N ASP A 143 2.39 13.03 7.96
CA ASP A 143 3.69 13.74 8.04
C ASP A 143 4.57 13.14 9.15
N GLU A 144 3.97 12.77 10.28
CA GLU A 144 4.69 12.18 11.39
C GLU A 144 5.10 10.74 11.07
N PHE A 145 4.22 9.97 10.42
CA PHE A 145 4.52 8.60 9.97
C PHE A 145 5.66 8.58 8.95
N LEU A 146 5.55 9.35 7.86
CA LEU A 146 6.55 9.40 6.81
C LEU A 146 7.87 10.00 7.35
N GLY A 147 7.79 11.06 8.15
CA GLY A 147 8.96 11.66 8.79
C GLY A 147 9.73 10.66 9.67
N LYS A 148 9.03 9.83 10.45
CA LYS A 148 9.66 8.75 11.23
C LYS A 148 10.27 7.67 10.34
N LEU A 149 9.56 7.25 9.29
CA LEU A 149 10.04 6.23 8.36
C LEU A 149 11.35 6.66 7.69
N ILE A 150 11.38 7.85 7.09
CA ILE A 150 12.57 8.41 6.43
C ILE A 150 13.73 8.52 7.44
N LYS A 151 13.45 9.02 8.64
CA LYS A 151 14.46 9.16 9.69
C LYS A 151 15.08 7.82 10.08
N ILE A 152 14.26 6.79 10.32
CA ILE A 152 14.75 5.46 10.75
C ILE A 152 15.57 4.80 9.63
N VAL A 153 15.10 4.88 8.38
CA VAL A 153 15.83 4.31 7.24
C VAL A 153 17.19 4.99 7.08
N ARG A 154 17.24 6.32 7.13
CA ARG A 154 18.50 7.09 7.01
C ARG A 154 19.46 6.78 8.16
N GLN A 155 18.98 6.88 9.40
CA GLN A 155 19.83 6.64 10.58
C GLN A 155 20.32 5.19 10.64
N GLY A 156 19.48 4.22 10.27
CA GLY A 156 19.86 2.81 10.19
C GLY A 156 20.94 2.57 9.15
N ALA A 157 20.79 3.13 7.94
CA ALA A 157 21.79 3.02 6.89
C ALA A 157 23.14 3.63 7.30
N GLU A 158 23.13 4.84 7.88
CA GLU A 158 24.34 5.51 8.39
C GLU A 158 25.01 4.73 9.52
N ALA A 159 24.22 4.23 10.49
CA ALA A 159 24.74 3.47 11.62
C ALA A 159 25.40 2.16 11.19
N LEU A 160 24.74 1.40 10.30
CA LEU A 160 25.28 0.15 9.76
C LEU A 160 26.52 0.38 8.91
N HIS A 161 26.53 1.43 8.08
CA HIS A 161 27.70 1.79 7.29
C HIS A 161 28.90 2.11 8.19
N ASN A 162 28.69 2.89 9.26
CA ASN A 162 29.74 3.22 10.21
C ASN A 162 30.21 2.02 11.03
N GLU A 163 29.31 1.09 11.36
CA GLU A 163 29.66 -0.14 12.09
C GLU A 163 30.52 -1.08 11.24
N LEU A 164 30.14 -1.28 9.98
CA LEU A 164 30.82 -2.21 9.06
C LEU A 164 32.15 -1.67 8.52
N ASN A 165 32.33 -0.34 8.50
CA ASN A 165 33.53 0.33 8.00
C ASN A 165 34.41 0.93 9.11
N LYS A 166 34.16 0.59 10.38
CA LYS A 166 35.14 0.84 11.44
C LYS A 166 36.35 -0.05 11.17
N GLU A 167 37.40 0.53 10.62
CA GLU A 167 38.74 -0.07 10.66
C GLU A 167 39.18 -0.16 12.14
N ASP A 168 39.66 -1.33 12.56
CA ASP A 168 40.31 -1.56 13.86
C ASP A 168 41.55 -0.67 14.05
#